data_AF-A0AAD9KWS6-F1
#
_entry.id   AF-A0AAD9KWS6-F1
#
_cell.length_a   1.000
_cell.length_b   1.000
_cell.length_c   1.000
_cell.angle_alpha   90.00
_cell.angle_beta   90.00
_cell.angle_gamma   90.00
#
_symmetry.space_group_name_H-M   'P 1'
#
loop_
_entity.id
_entity.type
_entity.pdbx_description
1 polymer ?
#
loop_
_entity_poly.entity_id
_entity_poly.type
_entity_poly.pdbx_seq_one_letter_code
_entity_poly.pdbx_strand_id
1 'polypeptide(L)'
;MMQRVRLNRVHKLTPEMPAPAKPVILTNTKNTIQLNVILVEVPLNSDYYTNATQKHTLTTAGVSDVPVEIVGGVRIDWHDLCSKHEEGDIVMTQHAISCSLSGKRVRVVCDDTDVLVLLVHFYHIKCRGRNPASMIMSSLLKELAVIDIGTTATEHSGIADDLLQFMGSPEQIL
;
A
#
# COMPACT_ATOMS: atom_id res chain seq x y z
N MET A 1 -8.54 22.49 26.24
CA MET A 1 -7.78 22.95 25.06
C MET A 1 -6.37 22.36 25.15
N MET A 2 -6.16 21.13 24.66
CA MET A 2 -4.83 20.51 24.64
C MET A 2 -4.03 21.11 23.49
N GLN A 3 -2.94 21.80 23.82
CA GLN A 3 -1.94 22.21 22.84
C GLN A 3 -1.39 20.95 22.15
N ARG A 4 -1.67 20.80 20.85
CA ARG A 4 -0.89 19.91 19.98
C ARG A 4 0.54 20.46 19.95
N VAL A 5 1.42 19.91 20.78
CA VAL A 5 2.86 20.12 20.65
C VAL A 5 3.25 19.56 19.29
N ARG A 6 3.45 20.43 18.30
CA ARG A 6 4.07 20.04 17.03
C ARG A 6 5.49 19.59 17.34
N LEU A 7 5.70 18.27 17.44
CA LEU A 7 7.03 17.66 17.51
C LEU A 7 7.70 17.78 16.14
N ASN A 8 8.13 19.00 15.79
CA ASN A 8 8.81 19.32 14.53
C ASN A 8 10.27 18.84 14.49
N ARG A 9 10.72 18.04 15.47
CA ARG A 9 12.11 17.57 15.51
C ARG A 9 12.31 16.43 14.51
N VAL A 10 13.16 16.70 13.52
CA VAL A 10 13.71 15.66 12.66
C VAL A 10 14.77 14.93 13.47
N HIS A 11 14.56 13.63 13.71
CA HIS A 11 15.52 12.77 14.38
C HIS A 11 16.45 12.16 13.33
N LYS A 12 17.73 11.98 13.67
CA LYS A 12 18.65 11.16 12.86
C LYS A 12 18.44 9.71 13.29
N LEU A 13 17.56 9.01 12.59
CA LEU A 13 17.28 7.62 12.92
C LEU A 13 18.47 6.75 12.49
N THR A 14 18.87 5.79 13.34
CA THR A 14 19.90 4.79 12.99
C THR A 14 19.44 3.39 13.39
N PRO A 15 19.98 2.33 12.78
CA PRO A 15 19.60 0.94 13.07
C PRO A 15 19.80 0.53 14.53
N GLU A 16 20.84 1.07 15.15
CA GLU A 16 21.33 0.68 16.47
C GLU A 16 20.61 1.43 17.59
N MET A 17 19.74 2.38 17.25
CA MET A 17 19.03 3.17 18.23
C MET A 17 17.78 2.44 18.76
N PRO A 18 17.37 2.70 20.03
CA PRO A 18 16.08 2.23 20.52
C PRO A 18 14.92 2.77 19.67
N ALA A 19 13.91 1.92 19.43
CA ALA A 19 12.73 2.28 18.64
C ALA A 19 12.10 3.60 19.18
N PRO A 20 12.01 4.67 18.37
CA PRO A 20 11.43 5.92 18.81
C PRO A 20 9.94 5.77 19.09
N ALA A 21 9.41 6.62 19.97
CA ALA A 21 7.97 6.62 20.26
C ALA A 21 7.15 6.88 18.97
N LYS A 22 6.04 6.15 18.79
CA LYS A 22 5.14 6.26 17.64
C LYS A 22 4.82 7.72 17.22
N PRO A 23 4.52 8.66 18.14
CA PRO A 23 4.24 10.04 17.76
C PRO A 23 5.44 10.75 17.14
N VAL A 24 6.67 10.41 17.54
CA VAL A 24 7.90 11.04 17.03
C VAL A 24 8.16 10.68 15.57
N ILE A 25 7.84 9.44 15.19
CA ILE A 25 7.96 8.96 13.81
C ILE A 25 6.81 9.49 12.96
N LEU A 26 5.57 9.20 13.35
CA LEU A 26 4.42 9.35 12.46
C LEU A 26 3.95 10.80 12.29
N THR A 27 4.38 11.75 13.13
CA THR A 27 4.00 13.15 12.97
C THR A 27 4.99 13.98 12.16
N ASN A 28 6.05 13.38 11.63
CA ASN A 28 7.08 14.09 10.88
C ASN A 28 7.49 13.28 9.65
N THR A 29 7.14 13.76 8.45
CA THR A 29 7.42 13.12 7.17
C THR A 29 8.89 12.74 7.00
N LYS A 30 9.85 13.55 7.47
CA LYS A 30 11.28 13.23 7.39
C LYS A 30 11.70 12.10 8.31
N ASN A 31 11.01 11.90 9.44
CA ASN A 31 11.26 10.75 10.32
C ASN A 31 10.63 9.49 9.75
N THR A 32 9.43 9.59 9.15
CA THR A 32 8.80 8.48 8.41
C THR A 32 9.66 8.04 7.22
N ILE A 33 10.18 8.97 6.42
CA ILE A 33 11.10 8.68 5.31
C ILE A 33 12.36 7.98 5.83
N GLN A 34 13.00 8.50 6.88
CA GLN A 34 14.18 7.85 7.47
C GLN A 34 13.88 6.46 8.02
N LEU A 35 12.71 6.25 8.62
CA LEU A 35 12.31 4.92 9.10
C LEU A 35 12.09 3.96 7.92
N ASN A 36 11.42 4.41 6.86
CA ASN A 36 11.22 3.60 5.67
C ASN A 36 12.56 3.27 4.99
N VAL A 37 13.46 4.26 4.89
CA VAL A 37 14.84 4.05 4.45
C VAL A 37 15.54 3.02 5.33
N ILE A 38 15.44 3.08 6.65
CA ILE A 38 16.01 2.05 7.53
C ILE A 38 15.35 0.69 7.25
N LEU A 39 14.03 0.59 7.23
CA LEU A 39 13.34 -0.68 7.02
C LEU A 39 13.65 -1.31 5.65
N VAL A 40 13.92 -0.50 4.64
CA VAL A 40 14.22 -0.93 3.27
C VAL A 40 15.73 -1.09 3.00
N GLU A 41 16.58 -0.28 3.62
CA GLU A 41 18.02 -0.16 3.31
C GLU A 41 18.97 -0.71 4.40
N VAL A 42 18.53 -0.84 5.65
CA VAL A 42 19.40 -1.24 6.76
C VAL A 42 19.46 -2.74 7.02
N PRO A 43 18.35 -3.51 7.00
CA PRO A 43 18.44 -4.96 7.17
C PRO A 43 18.87 -5.67 5.88
N LEU A 44 19.54 -4.99 4.93
CA LEU A 44 19.96 -5.54 3.65
C LEU A 44 21.10 -6.57 3.78
N ASN A 45 20.81 -7.69 4.43
CA ASN A 45 21.52 -8.93 4.17
C ASN A 45 21.16 -9.33 2.73
N SER A 46 22.12 -9.22 1.81
CA SER A 46 21.96 -9.66 0.41
C SER A 46 21.42 -11.09 0.34
N ASP A 47 21.77 -11.93 1.30
CA ASP A 47 21.34 -13.32 1.37
C ASP A 47 19.89 -13.43 1.81
N TYR A 48 19.39 -12.54 2.68
CA TYR A 48 17.97 -12.50 3.04
C TYR A 48 17.13 -12.17 1.82
N TYR A 49 17.45 -11.12 1.08
CA TYR A 49 16.71 -10.78 -0.14
C TYR A 49 16.88 -11.84 -1.20
N THR A 50 18.09 -12.31 -1.46
CA THR A 50 18.30 -13.36 -2.47
C THR A 50 17.47 -14.60 -2.12
N ASN A 51 17.46 -15.05 -0.87
CA ASN A 51 16.71 -16.24 -0.47
C ASN A 51 15.20 -16.01 -0.38
N ALA A 52 14.76 -14.90 0.22
CA ALA A 52 13.35 -14.57 0.37
C ALA A 52 12.70 -14.24 -0.99
N THR A 53 13.45 -13.51 -1.84
CA THR A 53 12.96 -13.04 -3.13
C THR A 53 13.29 -13.95 -4.31
N GLN A 54 13.89 -15.12 -4.06
CA GLN A 54 13.94 -16.21 -5.03
C GLN A 54 12.55 -16.77 -5.36
N LYS A 55 11.62 -16.67 -4.41
CA LYS A 55 10.25 -17.21 -4.54
C LYS A 55 9.16 -16.15 -4.47
N HIS A 56 9.46 -15.00 -3.86
CA HIS A 56 8.50 -13.94 -3.62
C HIS A 56 9.04 -12.61 -4.15
N THR A 57 8.14 -11.71 -4.53
CA THR A 57 8.50 -10.33 -4.82
C THR A 57 8.24 -9.51 -3.56
N LEU A 58 9.18 -8.63 -3.17
CA LEU A 58 8.88 -7.57 -2.20
C LEU A 58 8.69 -6.25 -2.94
N THR A 59 7.53 -5.61 -2.81
CA THR A 59 7.33 -4.23 -3.27
C THR A 59 7.23 -3.31 -2.08
N THR A 60 8.00 -2.23 -2.09
CA THR A 60 7.96 -1.17 -1.07
C THR A 60 7.47 0.12 -1.70
N ALA A 61 6.50 0.76 -1.05
CA ALA A 61 6.02 2.09 -1.38
C ALA A 61 6.22 3.03 -0.18
N GLY A 62 6.43 4.33 -0.42
CA GLY A 62 6.50 5.34 0.65
C GLY A 62 7.90 5.82 1.05
N VAL A 63 8.96 5.45 0.32
CA VAL A 63 10.27 6.16 0.37
C VAL A 63 10.35 7.22 -0.72
N SER A 64 9.68 6.98 -1.84
CA SER A 64 9.60 7.81 -3.04
C SER A 64 8.21 7.67 -3.65
N ASP A 65 7.84 8.63 -4.50
CA ASP A 65 6.63 8.57 -5.34
C ASP A 65 6.64 7.34 -6.26
N VAL A 66 7.82 6.78 -6.57
CA VAL A 66 7.97 5.58 -7.40
C VAL A 66 8.12 4.34 -6.50
N PRO A 67 7.18 3.37 -6.55
CA PRO A 67 7.33 2.12 -5.85
C PRO A 67 8.54 1.32 -6.34
N VAL A 68 9.13 0.57 -5.43
CA VAL A 68 10.34 -0.22 -5.68
C VAL A 68 10.01 -1.68 -5.47
N GLU A 69 10.27 -2.51 -6.46
CA GLU A 69 10.24 -3.96 -6.37
C GLU A 69 11.64 -4.51 -6.12
N ILE A 70 11.74 -5.53 -5.27
CA ILE A 70 12.95 -6.28 -4.99
C ILE A 70 12.67 -7.75 -5.29
N VAL A 71 13.37 -8.29 -6.29
CA VAL A 71 13.23 -9.68 -6.78
C VAL A 71 14.60 -10.27 -7.09
N GLY A 72 14.90 -11.44 -6.55
CA GLY A 72 16.24 -12.04 -6.61
C GLY A 72 17.36 -11.13 -6.13
N GLY A 73 17.10 -10.22 -5.19
CA GLY A 73 18.05 -9.20 -4.74
C GLY A 73 18.28 -8.04 -5.73
N VAL A 74 17.58 -8.03 -6.87
CA VAL A 74 17.61 -6.93 -7.84
C VAL A 74 16.50 -5.95 -7.52
N ARG A 75 16.85 -4.66 -7.54
CA ARG A 75 15.93 -3.54 -7.38
C ARG A 75 15.38 -3.09 -8.73
N ILE A 76 14.05 -2.94 -8.83
CA ILE A 76 13.34 -2.48 -10.02
C ILE A 76 12.38 -1.35 -9.62
N ASP A 77 12.49 -0.21 -10.27
CA ASP A 77 11.63 0.96 -9.99
C ASP A 77 10.40 0.96 -10.93
N TRP A 78 9.20 0.89 -10.35
CA TRP A 78 7.91 0.81 -11.07
C TRP A 78 7.34 2.20 -11.37
N HIS A 79 7.91 2.84 -12.39
CA HIS A 79 7.55 4.20 -12.79
C HIS A 79 6.09 4.34 -13.27
N ASP A 80 5.50 3.26 -13.77
CA ASP A 80 4.09 3.16 -14.15
C ASP A 80 3.13 3.18 -12.96
N LEU A 81 3.64 2.90 -11.76
CA LEU A 81 2.91 2.95 -10.49
C LEU A 81 3.32 4.17 -9.65
N CYS A 82 3.96 5.16 -10.28
CA CYS A 82 4.31 6.41 -9.63
C CYS A 82 3.06 7.11 -9.09
N SER A 83 3.08 7.44 -7.80
CA SER A 83 1.98 8.06 -7.09
C SER A 83 2.51 9.10 -6.13
N LYS A 84 1.95 10.30 -6.18
CA LYS A 84 2.25 11.38 -5.23
C LYS A 84 1.38 11.33 -3.98
N HIS A 85 0.50 10.35 -3.88
CA HIS A 85 -0.38 10.18 -2.73
C HIS A 85 0.44 9.65 -1.56
N GLU A 86 0.41 10.39 -0.45
CA GLU A 86 1.10 9.98 0.78
C GLU A 86 0.32 8.88 1.54
N GLU A 87 -0.96 8.66 1.19
CA GLU A 87 -1.84 7.73 1.89
C GLU A 87 -1.63 6.29 1.40
N GLY A 88 -1.24 5.41 2.33
CA GLY A 88 -0.79 4.06 2.02
C GLY A 88 -1.89 3.12 1.51
N ASP A 89 -3.15 3.42 1.82
CA ASP A 89 -4.36 2.75 1.32
C ASP A 89 -4.55 2.95 -0.20
N ILE A 90 -4.34 4.18 -0.70
CA ILE A 90 -4.37 4.50 -2.14
C ILE A 90 -3.26 3.75 -2.85
N VAL A 91 -2.01 3.84 -2.36
CA VAL A 91 -0.86 3.22 -3.01
C VAL A 91 -0.97 1.70 -3.01
N MET A 92 -1.41 1.10 -1.91
CA MET A 92 -1.67 -0.34 -1.82
C MET A 92 -2.76 -0.77 -2.82
N THR A 93 -3.84 0.01 -2.94
CA THR A 93 -4.93 -0.28 -3.88
C THR A 93 -4.44 -0.23 -5.33
N GLN A 94 -3.70 0.81 -5.71
CA GLN A 94 -3.13 0.94 -7.05
C GLN A 94 -2.23 -0.26 -7.39
N HIS A 95 -1.38 -0.68 -6.45
CA HIS A 95 -0.50 -1.83 -6.64
C HIS A 95 -1.28 -3.14 -6.76
N ALA A 96 -2.31 -3.35 -5.94
CA ALA A 96 -3.18 -4.52 -5.99
C ALA A 96 -3.89 -4.63 -7.35
N ILE A 97 -4.45 -3.53 -7.85
CA ILE A 97 -5.11 -3.47 -9.17
C ILE A 97 -4.13 -3.78 -10.29
N SER A 98 -2.94 -3.17 -10.28
CA SER A 98 -1.91 -3.45 -11.29
C SER A 98 -1.49 -4.93 -11.30
N CYS A 99 -1.27 -5.52 -10.11
CA CYS A 99 -0.95 -6.94 -9.98
C CYS A 99 -2.04 -7.83 -10.59
N SER A 100 -3.30 -7.55 -10.29
CA SER A 100 -4.44 -8.28 -10.83
C SER A 100 -4.54 -8.16 -12.36
N LEU A 101 -4.35 -6.96 -12.90
CA LEU A 101 -4.32 -6.72 -14.36
C LEU A 101 -3.13 -7.39 -15.05
N SER A 102 -2.01 -7.60 -14.34
CA SER A 102 -0.87 -8.38 -14.83
C SER A 102 -1.08 -9.89 -14.76
N GLY A 103 -2.26 -10.36 -14.36
CA GLY A 103 -2.62 -11.77 -14.27
C GLY A 103 -2.20 -12.45 -12.97
N LYS A 104 -1.74 -11.69 -11.96
CA LYS A 104 -1.38 -12.24 -10.64
C LYS A 104 -2.61 -12.31 -9.75
N ARG A 105 -2.80 -13.42 -9.05
CA ARG A 105 -3.84 -13.53 -8.00
C ARG A 105 -3.44 -12.66 -6.81
N VAL A 106 -4.35 -11.82 -6.35
CA VAL A 106 -4.07 -10.84 -5.29
C VAL A 106 -4.88 -11.16 -4.05
N ARG A 107 -4.21 -11.12 -2.88
CA ARG A 107 -4.86 -11.12 -1.57
C ARG A 107 -4.41 -9.86 -0.83
N VAL A 108 -5.34 -8.96 -0.57
CA VAL A 108 -5.12 -7.81 0.30
C VAL A 108 -5.49 -8.22 1.73
N VAL A 109 -4.54 -8.12 2.66
CA VAL A 109 -4.80 -8.41 4.08
C VAL A 109 -4.95 -7.11 4.83
N CYS A 110 -6.19 -6.71 5.10
CA CYS A 110 -6.51 -5.42 5.68
C CYS A 110 -7.90 -5.46 6.34
N ASP A 111 -8.06 -4.73 7.44
CA ASP A 111 -9.33 -4.55 8.15
C ASP A 111 -9.89 -3.12 7.98
N ASP A 112 -9.21 -2.30 7.18
CA ASP A 112 -9.63 -0.92 6.92
C ASP A 112 -10.73 -0.88 5.86
N THR A 113 -11.82 -0.17 6.16
CA THR A 113 -12.96 -0.05 5.24
C THR A 113 -12.63 0.86 4.07
N ASP A 114 -11.75 1.85 4.26
CA ASP A 114 -11.34 2.76 3.20
C ASP A 114 -10.63 2.00 2.07
N VAL A 115 -9.78 1.03 2.43
CA VAL A 115 -9.14 0.10 1.48
C VAL A 115 -10.17 -0.74 0.73
N LEU A 116 -11.19 -1.27 1.40
CA LEU A 116 -12.26 -2.03 0.73
C LEU A 116 -12.97 -1.17 -0.32
N VAL A 117 -13.35 0.05 0.05
CA VAL A 117 -14.06 0.97 -0.84
C VAL A 117 -13.19 1.35 -2.04
N LEU A 118 -11.91 1.68 -1.80
CA LEU A 118 -10.94 1.97 -2.85
C LEU A 118 -10.76 0.78 -3.79
N LEU A 119 -10.58 -0.43 -3.27
CA LEU A 119 -10.42 -1.64 -4.08
C LEU A 119 -11.64 -1.89 -4.96
N VAL A 120 -12.86 -1.81 -4.42
CA VAL A 120 -14.09 -2.03 -5.19
C VAL A 120 -14.24 -0.99 -6.29
N HIS A 121 -14.05 0.30 -5.95
CA HIS A 121 -14.16 1.40 -6.90
C HIS A 121 -13.13 1.28 -8.04
N PHE A 122 -11.85 1.14 -7.71
CA PHE A 122 -10.80 1.06 -8.73
C PHE A 122 -10.83 -0.24 -9.51
N TYR A 123 -11.26 -1.36 -8.92
CA TYR A 123 -11.49 -2.59 -9.66
C TYR A 123 -12.59 -2.40 -10.70
N HIS A 124 -13.72 -1.81 -10.30
CA HIS A 124 -14.84 -1.50 -11.19
C HIS A 124 -14.37 -0.67 -12.38
N ILE A 125 -13.62 0.42 -12.15
CA ILE A 125 -13.22 1.33 -13.21
C ILE A 125 -12.09 0.77 -14.08
N LYS A 126 -11.03 0.23 -13.48
CA LYS A 126 -9.79 -0.12 -14.20
C LYS A 126 -9.82 -1.51 -14.80
N CYS A 127 -10.61 -2.43 -14.24
CA CYS A 127 -10.68 -3.80 -14.72
C CYS A 127 -11.87 -4.06 -15.66
N ARG A 128 -12.77 -3.08 -15.85
CA ARG A 128 -13.89 -3.19 -16.81
C ARG A 128 -13.40 -3.45 -18.22
N GLY A 129 -13.97 -4.47 -18.86
CA GLY A 129 -13.58 -4.88 -20.22
C GLY A 129 -12.18 -5.50 -20.32
N ARG A 130 -11.55 -5.81 -19.19
CA ARG A 130 -10.29 -6.56 -19.11
C ARG A 130 -10.55 -7.92 -18.47
N ASN A 131 -9.53 -8.79 -18.47
CA ASN A 131 -9.57 -10.10 -17.80
C ASN A 131 -8.62 -10.11 -16.58
N PRO A 132 -8.95 -9.38 -15.51
CA PRO A 132 -8.14 -9.35 -14.29
C PRO A 132 -8.06 -10.73 -13.63
N ALA A 133 -6.94 -11.05 -12.99
CA ALA A 133 -6.85 -12.21 -12.12
C ALA A 133 -7.59 -11.98 -10.78
N SER A 134 -7.98 -13.07 -10.12
CA SER A 134 -8.77 -13.03 -8.89
C SER A 134 -8.16 -12.12 -7.81
N MET A 135 -8.99 -11.27 -7.21
CA MET A 135 -8.61 -10.40 -6.10
C MET A 135 -9.55 -10.63 -4.91
N ILE A 136 -8.95 -10.89 -3.75
CA ILE A 136 -9.69 -11.04 -2.50
C ILE A 136 -9.12 -10.11 -1.43
N MET A 137 -9.98 -9.69 -0.51
CA MET A 137 -9.59 -9.03 0.73
C MET A 137 -9.90 -9.95 1.91
N SER A 138 -8.99 -10.04 2.87
CA SER A 138 -9.16 -10.85 4.07
C SER A 138 -8.68 -10.11 5.31
N SER A 139 -9.31 -10.38 6.44
CA SER A 139 -8.88 -9.85 7.74
C SER A 139 -7.54 -10.43 8.21
N LEU A 140 -6.88 -9.73 9.14
CA LEU A 140 -5.77 -10.26 9.94
C LEU A 140 -6.22 -11.36 10.92
N LEU A 141 -7.50 -11.36 11.31
CA LEU A 141 -8.09 -12.37 12.17
C LEU A 141 -8.62 -13.52 11.29
N LYS A 142 -8.02 -14.70 11.42
CA LYS A 142 -8.27 -15.89 10.57
C LYS A 142 -9.73 -16.37 10.52
N GLU A 143 -10.57 -15.91 11.43
CA GLU A 143 -11.98 -16.31 11.56
C GLU A 143 -12.96 -15.37 10.81
N LEU A 144 -12.48 -14.25 10.26
CA LEU A 144 -13.32 -13.29 9.55
C LEU A 144 -13.45 -13.60 8.05
N ALA A 145 -14.53 -13.08 7.46
CA ALA A 145 -14.93 -13.34 6.09
C ALA A 145 -13.88 -12.88 5.07
N VAL A 146 -13.73 -13.67 3.99
CA VAL A 146 -12.95 -13.29 2.81
C VAL A 146 -13.92 -12.64 1.82
N ILE A 147 -13.58 -11.44 1.36
CA ILE A 147 -14.37 -10.67 0.40
C ILE A 147 -13.76 -10.86 -0.99
N ASP A 148 -14.56 -11.29 -1.96
CA ASP A 148 -14.15 -11.31 -3.37
C ASP A 148 -14.41 -9.94 -3.99
N ILE A 149 -13.33 -9.20 -4.27
CA ILE A 149 -13.43 -7.81 -4.75
C ILE A 149 -14.08 -7.74 -6.12
N GLY A 150 -13.80 -8.71 -7.01
CA GLY A 150 -14.36 -8.70 -8.36
C GLY A 150 -15.85 -8.96 -8.38
N THR A 151 -16.31 -9.92 -7.57
CA THR A 151 -17.73 -10.22 -7.37
C THR A 151 -18.42 -9.03 -6.73
N THR A 152 -17.87 -8.48 -5.64
CA THR A 152 -18.45 -7.32 -4.96
C THR A 152 -18.57 -6.11 -5.90
N ALA A 153 -17.54 -5.79 -6.69
CA ALA A 153 -17.57 -4.69 -7.66
C ALA A 153 -18.57 -4.92 -8.81
N THR A 154 -18.84 -6.18 -9.16
CA THR A 154 -19.82 -6.54 -10.19
C THR A 154 -21.24 -6.44 -9.63
N GLU A 155 -21.51 -7.00 -8.45
CA GLU A 155 -22.82 -6.97 -7.80
C GLU A 155 -23.25 -5.56 -7.41
N HIS A 156 -22.30 -4.70 -7.05
CA HIS A 156 -22.54 -3.35 -6.59
C HIS A 156 -22.16 -2.30 -7.63
N SER A 157 -22.14 -2.67 -8.93
CA SER A 157 -21.75 -1.75 -10.01
C SER A 157 -22.58 -0.46 -10.05
N GLY A 158 -23.83 -0.50 -9.58
CA GLY A 158 -24.71 0.67 -9.54
C GLY A 158 -24.34 1.73 -8.50
N ILE A 159 -23.46 1.41 -7.54
CA ILE A 159 -22.92 2.36 -6.56
C ILE A 159 -21.39 2.49 -6.63
N ALA A 160 -20.71 1.58 -7.33
CA ALA A 160 -19.25 1.50 -7.39
C ALA A 160 -18.62 2.79 -7.92
N ASP A 161 -19.23 3.44 -8.92
CA ASP A 161 -18.76 4.71 -9.48
C ASP A 161 -18.83 5.86 -8.46
N ASP A 162 -19.81 5.83 -7.56
CA ASP A 162 -20.07 6.89 -6.58
C ASP A 162 -19.38 6.66 -5.23
N LEU A 163 -18.75 5.50 -5.03
CA LEU A 163 -18.13 5.11 -3.75
C LEU A 163 -17.17 6.17 -3.19
N LEU A 164 -16.38 6.83 -4.03
CA LEU A 164 -15.46 7.89 -3.59
C LEU A 164 -16.17 9.19 -3.19
N GLN A 165 -17.40 9.44 -3.66
CA GLN A 165 -18.17 10.61 -3.23
C GLN A 165 -18.54 10.52 -1.74
N PHE A 166 -18.61 9.30 -1.19
CA PHE A 166 -18.84 9.05 0.22
C PHE A 166 -17.56 9.17 1.08
N MET A 167 -16.37 9.16 0.44
CA MET A 167 -15.06 9.27 1.12
C MET A 167 -14.50 10.70 1.14
N GLY A 168 -15.03 11.61 0.32
CA GLY A 168 -14.51 12.98 0.15
C GLY A 168 -13.73 13.14 -1.16
N SER A 169 -13.61 14.39 -1.63
CA SER A 169 -13.23 14.81 -3.00
C SER A 169 -12.41 13.80 -3.85
N PRO A 170 -13.01 13.20 -4.91
CA PRO A 170 -12.34 12.29 -5.84
C PRO A 170 -11.16 12.90 -6.62
N GLU A 171 -11.10 14.24 -6.70
CA GLU A 171 -10.08 14.97 -7.46
C GLU A 171 -8.65 14.85 -6.88
N GLN A 172 -8.52 14.26 -5.68
CA GLN A 172 -7.26 14.03 -5.00
C GLN A 172 -6.81 12.56 -5.02
N ILE A 173 -7.44 11.68 -5.80
CA ILE A 173 -7.16 10.22 -5.83
C ILE A 173 -6.75 9.75 -7.25
N LEU A 174 -6.56 10.69 -8.20
CA LEU A 174 -6.12 10.42 -9.57
C LEU A 174 -4.74 11.01 -9.88
#